data_AF-A0A961EQP4-F1
#
_entry.id   AF-A0A961EQP4-F1
#
_cell.length_a   1.000
_cell.length_b   1.000
_cell.length_c   1.000
_cell.angle_alpha   90.00
_cell.angle_beta   90.00
_cell.angle_gamma   90.00
#
_symmetry.space_group_name_H-M   'P 1'
#
loop_
_entity.id
_entity.type
_entity.pdbx_description
1 polymer ?
#
loop_
_entity_poly.entity_id
_entity_poly.type
_entity_poly.pdbx_seq_one_letter_code
_entity_poly.pdbx_strand_id
1 'polypeptide(L)'
;ALVLALGTIAGTVAQTYRSGTPREFKASGLLGTIQQNSRVFDDVAVRSEQVAPYLRNVVALSEALRERYEPQPIGGESVLRLLLVSDIHAGNQYPLLKNLIETEQIDAVIDCGDLVNFGTVTEGEFAGVFEGIGSLGVPYVFVRGNHDATSAADDAVLRRLDRIPNVVLLQPDSTR
;
A
#
# COMPACT_ATOMS: atom_id res chain seq x y z
N ALA A 1 -33.55 -49.29 -15.17
CA ALA A 1 -33.09 -47.89 -15.33
C ALA A 1 -31.92 -47.55 -14.40
N LEU A 2 -32.08 -47.66 -13.07
CA LEU A 2 -31.05 -47.30 -12.09
C LEU A 2 -29.72 -48.08 -12.24
N VAL A 3 -29.78 -49.40 -12.47
CA VAL A 3 -28.59 -50.26 -12.64
C VAL A 3 -27.79 -49.89 -13.90
N LEU A 4 -28.48 -49.52 -14.97
CA LEU A 4 -27.85 -49.03 -16.21
C LEU A 4 -27.16 -47.68 -15.98
N ALA A 5 -27.80 -46.77 -15.24
CA ALA A 5 -27.22 -45.46 -14.91
C ALA A 5 -25.97 -45.59 -14.03
N LEU A 6 -26.00 -46.47 -13.02
CA LEU A 6 -24.83 -46.76 -12.17
C LEU A 6 -23.70 -47.41 -12.98
N GLY A 7 -24.03 -48.34 -13.89
CA GLY A 7 -23.05 -48.96 -14.78
C GLY A 7 -22.38 -47.94 -15.71
N THR A 8 -23.14 -46.98 -16.25
CA THR A 8 -22.57 -45.93 -17.10
C THR A 8 -21.64 -44.99 -16.34
N ILE A 9 -21.98 -44.63 -15.09
CA ILE A 9 -21.14 -43.76 -14.25
C ILE A 9 -19.85 -44.48 -13.83
N ALA A 10 -19.95 -45.75 -13.43
CA ALA A 10 -18.77 -46.54 -13.08
C ALA A 10 -17.83 -46.72 -14.28
N GLY A 11 -18.40 -46.93 -15.47
CA GLY A 11 -17.64 -47.05 -16.72
C GLY A 11 -16.88 -45.77 -17.09
N THR A 12 -17.51 -44.59 -16.96
CA THR A 12 -16.85 -43.32 -17.27
C THR A 12 -15.75 -42.98 -16.26
N VAL A 13 -15.95 -43.28 -14.98
CA VAL A 13 -14.90 -43.09 -13.96
C VAL A 13 -13.73 -44.03 -14.23
N ALA A 14 -13.97 -45.30 -14.52
CA ALA A 14 -12.90 -46.26 -14.83
C ALA A 14 -12.10 -45.87 -16.10
N GLN A 15 -12.75 -45.32 -17.12
CA GLN A 15 -12.05 -44.86 -18.33
C GLN A 15 -11.29 -43.55 -18.16
N THR A 16 -11.73 -42.67 -17.25
CA THR A 16 -11.10 -41.37 -17.03
C THR A 16 -10.07 -41.39 -15.90
N TYR A 17 -10.08 -42.41 -15.05
CA TYR A 17 -9.13 -42.56 -13.95
C TYR A 17 -7.75 -42.96 -14.47
N ARG A 18 -6.81 -41.99 -14.50
CA ARG A 18 -5.38 -42.24 -14.69
C ARG A 18 -4.66 -42.22 -13.34
N SER A 19 -4.14 -43.37 -12.92
CA SER A 19 -3.29 -43.51 -11.71
C SER A 19 -1.82 -43.12 -11.92
N GLY A 20 -1.45 -42.67 -13.12
CA GLY A 20 -0.10 -42.19 -13.40
C GLY A 20 0.13 -40.82 -12.76
N THR A 21 0.95 -40.77 -11.70
CA THR A 21 1.46 -39.51 -11.16
C THR A 21 2.22 -38.79 -12.29
N PRO A 22 1.86 -37.56 -12.69
CA PRO A 22 2.63 -36.81 -13.68
C PRO A 22 4.01 -36.50 -13.07
N ARG A 23 5.02 -37.32 -13.39
CA ARG A 23 6.40 -37.13 -12.91
C ARG A 23 7.16 -36.07 -13.71
N GLU A 24 6.55 -35.53 -14.75
CA GLU A 24 7.19 -34.56 -15.64
C GLU A 24 6.18 -33.45 -15.98
N PHE A 25 6.39 -32.27 -15.41
CA PHE A 25 5.68 -31.06 -15.78
C PHE A 25 6.37 -30.45 -17.01
N LYS A 26 5.73 -30.54 -18.18
CA LYS A 26 6.18 -29.83 -19.38
C LYS A 26 5.50 -28.47 -19.41
N ALA A 27 6.18 -27.44 -18.90
CA ALA A 27 5.75 -26.06 -19.06
C ALA A 27 6.24 -25.53 -20.42
N SER A 28 5.34 -24.91 -21.18
CA SER A 28 5.70 -24.09 -22.35
C SER A 28 5.70 -22.61 -21.97
N GLY A 29 6.46 -21.78 -22.68
CA GLY A 29 6.63 -20.36 -22.36
C GLY A 29 7.67 -20.10 -21.27
N LEU A 30 7.55 -18.96 -20.58
CA LEU A 30 8.56 -18.43 -19.64
C LEU A 30 9.02 -19.45 -18.58
N LEU A 31 8.08 -20.20 -17.99
CA LEU A 31 8.39 -21.26 -17.01
C LEU A 31 9.23 -22.40 -17.60
N GLY A 32 8.95 -22.80 -18.85
CA GLY A 32 9.76 -23.79 -19.56
C GLY A 32 11.15 -23.27 -19.93
N THR A 33 11.24 -22.00 -20.31
CA THR A 33 12.51 -21.33 -20.64
C THR A 33 13.43 -21.21 -19.40
N ILE A 34 12.86 -20.88 -18.23
CA ILE A 34 13.61 -20.78 -16.97
C ILE A 34 14.14 -22.15 -16.53
N GLN A 35 13.35 -23.21 -16.72
CA GLN A 35 13.73 -24.56 -16.30
C GLN A 35 14.79 -25.19 -17.22
N GLN A 36 14.82 -24.83 -18.50
CA GLN A 36 15.84 -25.30 -19.47
C GLN A 36 17.13 -24.47 -19.46
N ASN A 37 17.08 -23.22 -19.00
CA ASN A 37 18.25 -22.33 -18.92
C ASN A 37 18.73 -22.17 -17.48
N SER A 38 19.32 -23.21 -16.89
CA SER A 38 20.14 -23.06 -15.68
C SER A 38 21.35 -22.12 -15.88
N ARG A 39 21.70 -21.82 -17.14
CA ARG A 39 22.71 -20.82 -17.56
C ARG A 39 22.27 -19.37 -17.38
N VAL A 40 21.00 -19.08 -17.09
CA VAL A 40 20.57 -17.71 -16.74
C VAL A 40 21.34 -17.22 -15.50
N PHE A 41 21.67 -18.11 -14.57
CA PHE A 41 22.47 -17.77 -13.39
C PHE A 41 23.95 -17.49 -13.71
N ASP A 42 24.53 -18.16 -14.73
CA ASP A 42 25.87 -17.85 -15.23
C ASP A 42 25.91 -16.47 -15.91
N ASP A 43 24.84 -16.09 -16.63
CA ASP A 43 24.70 -14.78 -17.27
C ASP A 43 24.42 -13.65 -16.25
N VAL A 44 23.81 -13.95 -15.09
CA VAL A 44 23.66 -12.98 -13.99
C VAL A 44 25.02 -12.58 -13.41
N ALA A 45 25.96 -13.52 -13.28
CA ALA A 45 27.31 -13.23 -12.80
C ALA A 45 28.07 -12.32 -13.78
N VAL A 46 27.94 -12.55 -15.10
CA VAL A 46 28.57 -11.73 -16.15
C VAL A 46 27.89 -10.36 -16.32
N ARG A 47 26.56 -10.29 -16.19
CA ARG A 47 25.80 -9.03 -16.21
C ARG A 47 26.00 -8.18 -14.95
N SER A 48 26.47 -8.75 -13.84
CA SER A 48 26.73 -7.99 -12.62
C SER A 48 27.82 -6.91 -12.81
N GLU A 49 28.82 -7.15 -13.66
CA GLU A 49 29.82 -6.14 -14.03
C GLU A 49 29.24 -5.00 -14.87
N GLN A 50 28.24 -5.30 -15.71
CA GLN A 50 27.55 -4.32 -16.55
C GLN A 50 26.50 -3.50 -15.78
N VAL A 51 26.01 -4.00 -14.64
CA VAL A 51 25.03 -3.32 -13.77
C VAL A 51 25.70 -2.37 -12.78
N ALA A 52 26.96 -2.62 -12.41
CA ALA A 52 27.71 -1.78 -11.49
C ALA A 52 27.76 -0.28 -11.87
N PRO A 53 27.93 0.12 -13.15
CA PRO A 53 27.88 1.53 -13.55
C PRO A 53 26.49 2.17 -13.35
N TYR A 54 25.41 1.42 -13.60
CA TYR A 54 24.05 1.92 -13.40
C TYR A 54 23.73 2.13 -11.93
N LEU A 55 24.12 1.17 -11.07
CA LEU A 55 23.98 1.31 -9.62
C LEU A 55 24.77 2.50 -9.09
N ARG A 56 26.00 2.70 -9.57
CA ARG A 56 26.79 3.90 -9.23
C ARG A 56 26.10 5.19 -9.67
N ASN A 57 25.50 5.22 -10.86
CA ASN A 57 24.77 6.40 -11.33
C ASN A 57 23.51 6.66 -10.48
N VAL A 58 22.79 5.63 -10.05
CA VAL A 58 21.62 5.77 -9.16
C VAL A 58 22.03 6.27 -7.77
N VAL A 59 23.12 5.73 -7.21
CA VAL A 59 23.65 6.20 -5.92
C VAL A 59 24.13 7.65 -6.05
N ALA A 60 24.92 7.98 -7.07
CA ALA A 60 25.39 9.34 -7.30
C ALA A 60 24.24 10.33 -7.54
N LEU A 61 23.20 9.92 -8.27
CA LEU A 61 21.99 10.71 -8.44
C LEU A 61 21.25 10.90 -7.11
N SER A 62 21.13 9.84 -6.31
CA SER A 62 20.50 9.91 -4.98
C SER A 62 21.27 10.85 -4.05
N GLU A 63 22.61 10.78 -4.04
CA GLU A 63 23.47 11.69 -3.28
C GLU A 63 23.35 13.13 -3.77
N ALA A 64 23.37 13.38 -5.09
CA ALA A 64 23.23 14.71 -5.65
C ALA A 64 21.83 15.32 -5.39
N LEU A 65 20.78 14.49 -5.40
CA LEU A 65 19.44 14.90 -5.00
C LEU A 65 19.39 15.23 -3.51
N ARG A 66 20.00 14.41 -2.65
CA ARG A 66 20.11 14.71 -1.22
C ARG A 66 20.86 16.01 -0.99
N GLU A 67 22.01 16.23 -1.61
CA GLU A 67 22.77 17.47 -1.44
C GLU A 67 22.01 18.72 -1.92
N ARG A 68 21.24 18.59 -3.01
CA ARG A 68 20.47 19.70 -3.57
C ARG A 68 19.17 20.01 -2.82
N TYR A 69 18.54 18.98 -2.24
CA TYR A 69 17.20 19.08 -1.67
C TYR A 69 17.13 18.80 -0.16
N GLU A 70 18.20 18.33 0.50
CA GLU A 70 18.30 18.38 1.96
C GLU A 70 18.31 19.85 2.35
N PRO A 71 17.30 20.32 3.09
CA PRO A 71 17.38 21.63 3.70
C PRO A 71 18.63 21.64 4.57
N GLN A 72 19.50 22.64 4.38
CA GLN A 72 20.56 22.88 5.37
C GLN A 72 19.87 22.96 6.73
N PRO A 73 20.37 22.26 7.78
CA PRO A 73 19.79 22.36 9.10
C PRO A 73 19.73 23.85 9.45
N ILE A 74 18.50 24.36 9.53
CA ILE A 74 18.25 25.75 9.89
C ILE A 74 18.78 25.84 11.31
N GLY A 75 19.92 26.52 11.49
CA GLY A 75 20.63 26.55 12.77
C GLY A 75 19.69 26.97 13.90
N GLY A 76 19.36 26.03 14.77
CA GLY A 76 18.41 26.18 15.87
C GLY A 76 17.87 24.82 16.32
N GLU A 77 17.54 24.68 17.60
CA GLU A 77 16.76 23.52 18.05
C GLU A 77 15.38 23.60 17.38
N SER A 78 14.96 22.51 16.72
CA SER A 78 13.63 22.40 16.16
C SER A 78 12.60 22.41 17.29
N VAL A 79 11.80 23.47 17.39
CA VAL A 79 10.77 23.60 18.43
C VAL A 79 9.50 22.80 18.09
N LEU A 80 9.28 22.52 16.81
CA LEU A 80 8.11 21.80 16.30
C LEU A 80 8.43 21.07 15.01
N ARG A 81 8.01 19.81 14.89
CA ARG A 81 8.17 18.95 13.71
C ARG A 81 6.81 18.47 13.25
N LEU A 82 6.46 18.80 12.01
CA LEU A 82 5.16 18.48 11.42
C LEU A 82 5.35 17.52 10.26
N LEU A 83 4.48 16.51 10.19
CA LEU A 83 4.40 15.61 9.04
C LEU A 83 3.20 16.01 8.18
N LEU A 84 3.46 16.39 6.93
CA LEU A 84 2.41 16.71 5.96
C LEU A 84 2.12 15.48 5.10
N VAL A 85 0.85 15.11 5.00
CA VAL A 85 0.34 14.02 4.16
C VAL A 85 -0.89 14.47 3.38
N SER A 86 -1.23 13.73 2.33
CA SER A 86 -2.38 13.98 1.46
C SER A 86 -2.67 12.72 0.64
N ASP A 87 -3.84 12.64 0.00
CA ASP A 87 -4.17 11.66 -1.04
C ASP A 87 -3.99 10.21 -0.57
N ILE A 88 -4.40 9.93 0.67
CA ILE A 88 -4.28 8.59 1.26
C ILE A 88 -5.17 7.57 0.53
N HIS A 89 -6.33 8.00 0.04
CA HIS A 89 -7.25 7.18 -0.76
C HIS A 89 -7.51 5.79 -0.18
N ALA A 90 -7.83 5.75 1.11
CA ALA A 90 -8.09 4.54 1.89
C ALA A 90 -6.91 3.54 1.94
N GLY A 91 -5.67 4.04 1.82
CA GLY A 91 -4.45 3.26 1.96
C GLY A 91 -4.07 2.93 3.42
N ASN A 92 -3.34 1.82 3.62
CA ASN A 92 -2.89 1.35 4.93
C ASN A 92 -1.45 1.81 5.25
N GLN A 93 -1.21 3.11 5.21
CA GLN A 93 0.13 3.69 5.46
C GLN A 93 0.37 4.07 6.93
N TYR A 94 -0.65 3.97 7.79
CA TYR A 94 -0.57 4.31 9.21
C TYR A 94 0.53 3.60 10.00
N PRO A 95 0.86 2.31 9.77
CA PRO A 95 2.01 1.68 10.42
C PRO A 95 3.33 2.35 10.05
N LEU A 96 3.50 2.78 8.80
CA LEU A 96 4.69 3.51 8.37
C LEU A 96 4.72 4.92 8.98
N LEU A 97 3.59 5.64 8.95
CA LEU A 97 3.47 6.96 9.58
C LEU A 97 3.81 6.90 11.07
N LYS A 98 3.33 5.88 11.78
CA LYS A 98 3.63 5.66 13.19
C LYS A 98 5.13 5.48 13.44
N ASN A 99 5.79 4.63 12.65
CA ASN A 99 7.24 4.47 12.73
C ASN A 99 7.95 5.81 12.48
N LEU A 100 7.53 6.57 11.46
CA LEU A 100 8.11 7.86 11.15
C LEU A 100 7.92 8.87 12.29
N ILE A 101 6.73 8.92 12.89
CA ILE A 101 6.43 9.78 14.03
C ILE A 101 7.38 9.48 15.20
N GLU A 102 7.61 8.20 15.50
CA GLU A 102 8.49 7.77 16.58
C GLU A 102 9.98 8.05 16.25
N THR A 103 10.45 7.71 15.04
CA THR A 103 11.88 7.86 14.68
C THR A 103 12.27 9.31 14.47
N GLU A 104 11.38 10.09 13.87
CA GLU A 104 11.62 11.48 13.54
C GLU A 104 11.05 12.43 14.59
N GLN A 105 10.52 11.94 15.72
CA GLN A 105 9.97 12.78 16.80
C GLN A 105 9.00 13.85 16.25
N ILE A 106 8.02 13.41 15.46
CA ILE A 106 7.02 14.31 14.87
C ILE A 106 5.99 14.67 15.94
N ASP A 107 5.67 15.95 16.07
CA ASP A 107 4.75 16.47 17.08
C ASP A 107 3.29 16.43 16.64
N ALA A 108 3.01 16.53 15.33
CA ALA A 108 1.67 16.44 14.76
C ALA A 108 1.68 16.08 13.27
N VAL A 109 0.58 15.51 12.80
CA VAL A 109 0.32 15.23 11.38
C VAL A 109 -0.69 16.23 10.84
N ILE A 110 -0.42 16.77 9.66
CA ILE A 110 -1.35 17.59 8.88
C ILE A 110 -1.72 16.81 7.63
N ASP A 111 -2.97 16.40 7.54
CA ASP A 111 -3.55 15.73 6.38
C ASP A 111 -4.36 16.73 5.55
N CYS A 112 -3.93 16.88 4.30
CA CYS A 112 -4.45 17.85 3.35
C CYS A 112 -5.66 17.35 2.56
N GLY A 113 -6.16 16.14 2.87
CA GLY A 113 -7.41 15.61 2.33
C GLY A 113 -7.23 14.48 1.34
N ASP A 114 -8.34 14.09 0.72
CA ASP A 114 -8.45 12.90 -0.14
C ASP A 114 -8.07 11.62 0.63
N LEU A 115 -8.65 11.52 1.82
CA LEU A 115 -8.49 10.42 2.75
C LEU A 115 -9.14 9.13 2.23
N VAL A 116 -10.30 9.24 1.57
CA VAL A 116 -11.05 8.13 0.97
C VAL A 116 -11.22 8.32 -0.54
N ASN A 117 -11.74 7.34 -1.28
CA ASN A 117 -11.94 7.44 -2.73
C ASN A 117 -13.36 7.90 -3.09
N PHE A 118 -14.36 7.47 -2.34
CA PHE A 118 -15.78 7.63 -2.69
C PHE A 118 -16.57 8.48 -1.69
N GLY A 119 -15.91 9.06 -0.70
CA GLY A 119 -16.53 9.96 0.27
C GLY A 119 -17.44 9.26 1.27
N THR A 120 -17.34 7.93 1.42
CA THR A 120 -18.20 7.16 2.33
C THR A 120 -17.48 6.73 3.59
N VAL A 121 -18.18 6.80 4.73
CA VAL A 121 -17.66 6.30 6.01
C VAL A 121 -17.38 4.80 5.94
N THR A 122 -18.25 4.02 5.29
CA THR A 122 -18.10 2.57 5.16
C THR A 122 -16.78 2.18 4.50
N GLU A 123 -16.35 2.93 3.50
CA GLU A 123 -15.04 2.72 2.85
C GLU A 123 -13.89 2.91 3.84
N GLY A 124 -13.89 4.01 4.58
CA GLY A 124 -12.86 4.30 5.59
C GLY A 124 -12.82 3.26 6.71
N GLU A 125 -13.98 2.75 7.15
CA GLU A 125 -14.05 1.67 8.15
C GLU A 125 -13.49 0.37 7.59
N PHE A 126 -13.86 -0.01 6.37
CA PHE A 126 -13.38 -1.24 5.74
C PHE A 126 -11.86 -1.21 5.52
N ALA A 127 -11.32 -0.05 5.14
CA ALA A 127 -9.89 0.14 4.95
C ALA A 127 -9.11 0.33 6.27
N GLY A 128 -9.79 0.41 7.42
CA GLY A 128 -9.13 0.62 8.72
C GLY A 128 -8.53 2.02 8.89
N VAL A 129 -8.97 2.99 8.10
CA VAL A 129 -8.43 4.37 8.08
C VAL A 129 -8.59 5.03 9.45
N PHE A 130 -9.78 4.96 10.03
CA PHE A 130 -10.09 5.64 11.29
C PHE A 130 -9.33 5.04 12.48
N GLU A 131 -9.17 3.72 12.51
CA GLU A 131 -8.33 3.04 13.51
C GLU A 131 -6.85 3.40 13.31
N GLY A 132 -6.40 3.42 12.06
CA GLY A 132 -5.06 3.85 11.68
C GLY A 132 -4.71 5.24 12.21
N ILE A 133 -5.56 6.24 11.95
CA ILE A 133 -5.41 7.62 12.46
C ILE A 133 -5.37 7.64 14.00
N GLY A 134 -6.30 6.91 14.64
CA GLY A 134 -6.37 6.83 16.10
C GLY A 134 -5.11 6.22 16.75
N SER A 135 -4.38 5.39 16.01
CA SER A 135 -3.19 4.67 16.49
C SER A 135 -1.89 5.49 16.49
N LEU A 136 -1.88 6.67 15.85
CA LEU A 136 -0.68 7.49 15.65
C LEU A 136 -0.19 8.19 16.92
N GLY A 137 -1.06 8.41 17.91
CA GLY A 137 -0.69 8.94 19.23
C GLY A 137 -0.32 10.43 19.28
N VAL A 138 -0.33 11.12 18.14
CA VAL A 138 -0.11 12.57 18.00
C VAL A 138 -1.35 13.25 17.42
N PRO A 139 -1.51 14.58 17.58
CA PRO A 139 -2.58 15.32 16.93
C PRO A 139 -2.59 15.10 15.41
N TYR A 140 -3.77 14.83 14.87
CA TYR A 140 -4.02 14.62 13.45
C TYR A 140 -4.94 15.72 12.94
N VAL A 141 -4.35 16.73 12.34
CA VAL A 141 -5.06 17.89 11.80
C VAL A 141 -5.54 17.54 10.40
N PHE A 142 -6.84 17.66 10.15
CA PHE A 142 -7.45 17.23 8.89
C PHE A 142 -8.19 18.36 8.17
N VAL A 143 -8.01 18.42 6.85
CA VAL A 143 -8.79 19.23 5.91
C VAL A 143 -9.47 18.30 4.90
N ARG A 144 -10.77 18.50 4.66
CA ARG A 144 -11.53 17.72 3.65
C ARG A 144 -11.00 18.01 2.24
N GLY A 145 -10.65 16.95 1.51
CA GLY A 145 -10.41 16.98 0.08
C GLY A 145 -11.71 16.90 -0.73
N ASN A 146 -11.59 16.73 -2.05
CA ASN A 146 -12.76 16.59 -2.92
C ASN A 146 -13.31 15.16 -2.97
N HIS A 147 -12.52 14.14 -2.60
CA HIS A 147 -12.96 12.75 -2.52
C HIS A 147 -13.61 12.38 -1.18
N ASP A 148 -13.53 13.25 -0.17
CA ASP A 148 -13.97 12.94 1.20
C ASP A 148 -15.46 13.23 1.47
N ALA A 149 -16.26 13.37 0.40
CA ALA A 149 -17.69 13.60 0.48
C ALA A 149 -18.39 13.09 -0.79
N THR A 150 -19.64 12.61 -0.65
CA THR A 150 -20.46 12.22 -1.82
C THR A 150 -21.18 13.40 -2.46
N SER A 151 -21.26 14.55 -1.76
CA SER A 151 -21.83 15.80 -2.25
C SER A 151 -21.26 16.99 -1.47
N ALA A 152 -21.45 18.22 -1.95
CA ALA A 152 -20.92 19.41 -1.28
C ALA A 152 -21.38 19.56 0.18
N ALA A 153 -22.61 19.14 0.47
CA ALA A 153 -23.25 19.22 1.79
C ALA A 153 -23.01 17.97 2.65
N ASP A 154 -22.34 16.94 2.11
CA ASP A 154 -22.04 15.72 2.86
C ASP A 154 -20.83 15.93 3.77
N ASP A 155 -21.07 15.69 5.06
CA ASP A 155 -20.12 15.83 6.15
C ASP A 155 -19.93 14.50 6.91
N ALA A 156 -20.40 13.37 6.37
CA ALA A 156 -20.42 12.09 7.08
C ALA A 156 -19.00 11.63 7.49
N VAL A 157 -18.02 11.77 6.59
CA VAL A 157 -16.61 11.45 6.87
C VAL A 157 -16.06 12.37 7.96
N LEU A 158 -16.34 13.67 7.92
CA LEU A 158 -15.93 14.62 8.94
C LEU A 158 -16.52 14.29 10.31
N ARG A 159 -17.84 14.05 10.38
CA ARG A 159 -18.52 13.64 11.63
C ARG A 159 -17.98 12.32 12.17
N ARG A 160 -17.44 11.45 11.32
CA ARG A 160 -16.79 10.22 11.76
C ARG A 160 -15.38 10.48 12.30
N LEU A 161 -14.62 11.36 11.65
CA LEU A 161 -13.29 11.79 12.06
C LEU A 161 -13.32 12.53 13.41
N ASP A 162 -14.31 13.38 13.65
CA ASP A 162 -14.51 14.13 14.90
C ASP A 162 -14.66 13.23 16.14
N ARG A 163 -15.06 11.96 15.94
CA ARG A 163 -15.17 10.97 17.03
C ARG A 163 -13.82 10.36 17.44
N ILE A 164 -12.76 10.64 16.69
CA ILE A 164 -11.42 10.11 16.96
C ILE A 164 -10.70 11.12 17.88
N PRO A 165 -10.27 10.71 19.09
CA PRO A 165 -9.81 11.66 20.11
C PRO A 165 -8.63 12.55 19.73
N ASN A 166 -7.72 12.08 18.86
CA ASN A 166 -6.55 12.83 18.42
C ASN A 166 -6.79 13.65 17.14
N VAL A 167 -7.99 13.65 16.57
CA VAL A 167 -8.28 14.40 15.35
C VAL A 167 -8.68 15.84 15.65
N VAL A 168 -8.16 16.77 14.86
CA VAL A 168 -8.56 18.18 14.86
C VAL A 168 -9.03 18.56 13.46
N LEU A 169 -10.32 18.83 13.31
CA LEU A 169 -10.88 19.31 12.04
C LEU A 169 -10.62 20.80 11.87
N LEU A 170 -10.05 21.21 10.73
CA LEU A 170 -9.84 22.64 10.42
C LEU A 170 -11.04 23.31 9.76
N GLN A 171 -12.03 22.54 9.33
CA GLN A 171 -13.24 23.10 8.71
C GLN A 171 -14.24 23.50 9.80
N PRO A 172 -14.86 24.68 9.69
CA PRO A 172 -15.95 25.03 10.59
C PRO A 172 -17.08 24.03 10.42
N ASP A 173 -17.66 23.56 11.53
CA ASP A 173 -18.91 22.83 11.50
C ASP A 173 -19.89 23.62 10.62
N SER A 174 -20.57 22.97 9.67
CA SER A 174 -21.68 23.57 8.92
C SER A 174 -22.86 24.01 9.81
N THR A 175 -22.72 23.85 11.14
CA THR A 175 -23.71 24.12 12.18
C THR A 175 -23.22 25.13 13.24
N ARG A 176 -22.01 25.70 13.13
CA ARG A 176 -21.54 26.80 14.01
C ARG A 176 -21.45 28.14 13.29
#